data_AF-A0A7V2DF68-F1
#
_entry.id   AF-A0A7V2DF68-F1
#
_cell.length_a   1.000
_cell.length_b   1.000
_cell.length_c   1.000
_cell.angle_alpha   90.00
_cell.angle_beta   90.00
_cell.angle_gamma   90.00
#
_symmetry.space_group_name_H-M   'P 1'
#
loop_
_entity.id
_entity.type
_entity.pdbx_description
1 polymer ?
#
loop_
_entity_poly.entity_id
_entity_poly.type
_entity_poly.pdbx_seq_one_letter_code
_entity_poly.pdbx_strand_id
1 'polypeptide(L)'
;MADKRLFIIRSKKDARLLADKIRSEYGSFSYYVPLMGVSGGLMTIECPRTGNLCTICSTGSGWQSNEGEPIEDIEKFIWKERKRINEELCNPKSKWYMKISSS
;
A
#
# COMPACT_ATOMS: atom_id res chain seq x y z
N MET A 1 20.56 -6.24 1.79
CA MET A 1 19.80 -5.57 0.72
C MET A 1 18.40 -6.15 0.76
N ALA A 2 17.39 -5.37 1.14
CA ALA A 2 16.01 -5.85 1.15
C ALA A 2 15.56 -6.03 -0.31
N ASP A 3 15.16 -7.25 -0.63
CA ASP A 3 14.69 -7.70 -1.93
C ASP A 3 13.50 -6.81 -2.34
N LYS A 4 13.71 -5.80 -3.21
CA LYS A 4 12.64 -4.92 -3.72
C LYS A 4 11.76 -5.74 -4.68
N ARG A 5 10.93 -6.63 -4.15
CA ARG A 5 9.95 -7.38 -4.92
C ARG A 5 8.78 -6.47 -5.22
N LEU A 6 8.59 -6.15 -6.49
CA LEU A 6 7.41 -5.45 -7.00
C LEU A 6 6.18 -6.34 -6.74
N PHE A 7 5.42 -6.02 -5.69
CA PHE A 7 4.16 -6.69 -5.37
C PHE A 7 2.98 -5.83 -5.85
N ILE A 8 2.08 -6.41 -6.63
CA ILE A 8 0.88 -5.73 -7.13
C ILE A 8 -0.35 -6.38 -6.50
N ILE A 9 -1.20 -5.57 -5.86
CA ILE A 9 -2.38 -6.05 -5.14
C ILE A 9 -3.60 -5.89 -6.04
N ARG A 10 -4.01 -7.00 -6.67
CA ARG A 10 -5.16 -7.02 -7.60
C ARG A 10 -6.42 -7.56 -6.93
N SER A 11 -6.26 -8.35 -5.87
CA SER A 11 -7.33 -9.05 -5.18
C SER A 11 -7.12 -9.08 -3.66
N LYS A 12 -8.17 -9.42 -2.92
CA LYS A 12 -8.07 -9.67 -1.47
C LYS A 12 -7.11 -10.83 -1.16
N LYS A 13 -6.99 -11.80 -2.07
CA LYS A 13 -6.05 -12.92 -1.95
C LYS A 13 -4.59 -12.44 -2.00
N ASP A 14 -4.28 -11.47 -2.87
CA ASP A 14 -2.95 -10.88 -2.95
C ASP A 14 -2.63 -10.07 -1.68
N ALA A 15 -3.61 -9.33 -1.16
CA ALA A 15 -3.48 -8.61 0.10
C ALA A 15 -3.18 -9.56 1.27
N ARG A 16 -3.90 -10.68 1.35
CA ARG A 16 -3.67 -11.72 2.36
C ARG A 16 -2.29 -12.35 2.21
N LEU A 17 -1.87 -12.69 0.99
CA LEU A 17 -0.57 -13.31 0.75
C LEU A 17 0.59 -12.38 1.13
N LEU A 18 0.45 -11.08 0.86
CA LEU A 18 1.40 -10.07 1.32
C LEU A 18 1.41 -9.95 2.85
N ALA A 19 0.24 -9.91 3.49
CA ALA A 19 0.12 -9.83 4.94
C ALA A 19 0.75 -11.05 5.64
N ASP A 20 0.50 -12.26 5.12
CA ASP A 20 1.08 -13.50 5.65
C ASP A 20 2.61 -13.50 5.49
N LYS A 21 3.12 -12.95 4.39
CA LYS A 21 4.56 -12.78 4.19
C LYS A 21 5.17 -11.79 5.17
N ILE A 22 4.54 -10.64 5.38
CA ILE A 22 4.96 -9.62 6.35
C ILE A 22 5.02 -10.23 7.77
N ARG A 23 4.00 -11.02 8.13
CA ARG A 23 3.94 -11.74 9.42
C ARG A 23 5.04 -12.79 9.59
N SER A 24 5.38 -13.51 8.51
CA SER A 24 6.34 -14.61 8.57
C SER A 24 7.79 -14.16 8.54
N GLU A 25 8.12 -13.13 7.77
CA GLU A 25 9.51 -12.75 7.50
C GLU A 25 9.97 -11.60 8.41
N TYR A 26 9.05 -10.81 8.99
CA TYR A 26 9.32 -9.60 9.78
C TYR A 26 10.21 -8.57 9.04
N GLY A 27 10.24 -7.32 9.50
CA GLY A 27 11.07 -6.27 8.90
C GLY A 27 10.34 -5.37 7.89
N SER A 28 11.08 -4.83 6.92
CA SER A 28 10.62 -3.79 6.00
C SER A 28 10.23 -4.39 4.64
N PHE A 29 8.96 -4.19 4.26
CA PHE A 29 8.36 -4.63 3.00
C PHE A 29 7.93 -3.43 2.18
N SER A 30 8.57 -3.21 1.04
CA SER A 30 8.15 -2.19 0.09
C SER A 30 7.48 -2.83 -1.13
N TYR A 31 6.34 -2.29 -1.53
CA TYR A 31 5.66 -2.67 -2.75
C TYR A 31 5.12 -1.45 -3.51
N TYR A 32 4.98 -1.61 -4.82
CA TYR A 32 4.50 -0.55 -5.68
C TYR A 32 2.97 -0.60 -5.78
N VAL A 33 2.36 0.55 -5.63
CA VAL A 33 0.92 0.76 -5.73
C VAL A 33 0.65 1.41 -7.09
N PRO A 34 0.30 0.63 -8.12
CA PRO A 34 -0.04 1.20 -9.40
C PRO A 34 -1.32 2.03 -9.30
N LEU A 35 -1.21 3.31 -9.64
CA LEU A 35 -2.34 4.19 -9.92
C LEU A 35 -2.49 4.21 -11.44
N MET A 36 -3.66 3.84 -11.96
CA MET A 36 -3.88 3.78 -13.42
C MET A 36 -3.56 5.15 -14.04
N GLY A 37 -2.54 5.21 -14.91
CA GLY A 37 -2.20 6.41 -15.69
C GLY A 37 -1.25 7.44 -15.04
N VAL A 38 -0.79 7.25 -13.80
CA VAL A 38 0.28 8.09 -13.18
C VAL A 38 1.44 7.21 -12.73
N SER A 39 2.62 7.80 -12.55
CA SER A 39 3.62 7.28 -11.63
C SER A 39 2.93 7.02 -10.28
N GLY A 40 2.70 5.75 -9.99
CA GLY A 40 2.03 5.25 -8.79
C GLY A 40 2.82 5.55 -7.51
N GLY A 41 2.40 4.93 -6.42
CA GLY A 41 3.03 5.10 -5.12
C GLY A 41 3.99 3.98 -4.76
N LEU A 42 4.93 4.25 -3.88
CA LEU A 42 5.63 3.24 -3.10
C LEU A 42 4.99 3.19 -1.71
N MET A 43 4.66 1.98 -1.27
CA MET A 43 4.18 1.72 0.09
C MET A 43 5.17 0.81 0.80
N THR A 44 5.62 1.22 1.97
CA THR A 44 6.58 0.51 2.80
C THR A 44 5.92 0.18 4.14
N ILE A 45 5.90 -1.09 4.49
CA ILE A 45 5.37 -1.60 5.76
C ILE A 45 6.54 -2.14 6.56
N GLU A 46 6.77 -1.58 7.74
CA GLU A 46 7.83 -1.97 8.65
C GLU A 46 7.22 -2.58 9.90
N CYS A 47 7.41 -3.89 10.07
CA CYS A 47 6.96 -4.61 11.25
C CYS A 47 8.16 -4.96 12.13
N PRO A 48 8.23 -4.44 13.38
CA PRO A 48 9.26 -4.81 14.32
C PRO A 48 9.13 -6.28 14.72
N ARG A 49 10.26 -6.93 14.99
CA ARG A 49 10.30 -8.35 15.40
C ARG A 49 9.73 -8.57 16.81
N THR A 50 9.85 -7.55 17.65
CA THR A 50 9.30 -7.48 19.01
C THR A 50 8.33 -6.32 19.07
N GLY A 51 7.08 -6.57 18.68
CA GLY A 51 6.01 -5.58 18.69
C GLY A 51 4.83 -6.01 17.83
N ASN A 52 3.63 -5.58 18.21
CA ASN A 52 2.40 -5.86 17.46
C ASN A 52 2.00 -4.72 16.51
N LEU A 53 2.76 -3.61 16.51
CA LEU A 53 2.45 -2.43 15.71
C LEU A 53 3.44 -2.33 14.55
N CYS A 54 2.92 -2.22 13.35
CA CYS A 54 3.71 -1.97 12.15
C CYS A 54 3.53 -0.54 11.68
N THR A 55 4.60 0.03 11.14
CA THR A 55 4.62 1.38 10.58
C THR A 55 4.43 1.29 9.08
N ILE A 56 3.50 2.06 8.53
CA ILE A 56 3.15 2.06 7.12
C ILE A 56 3.45 3.45 6.56
N CYS A 57 4.47 3.52 5.72
CA CYS A 57 4.88 4.72 5.01
C CYS A 57 4.43 4.62 3.55
N SER A 58 3.52 5.47 3.13
CA SER A 58 3.07 5.52 1.75
C SER A 58 3.53 6.83 1.11
N THR A 59 4.09 6.74 -0.09
CA THR A 59 4.69 7.87 -0.81
C THR A 59 4.30 7.81 -2.28
N GLY A 60 3.93 8.92 -2.89
CA GLY A 60 3.68 9.03 -4.31
C GLY A 60 3.69 10.48 -4.78
N SER A 61 3.45 10.70 -6.07
CA SER A 61 3.54 12.05 -6.65
C SER A 61 2.49 12.99 -6.03
N GLY A 62 2.94 13.84 -5.10
CA GLY A 62 2.13 14.81 -4.39
C GLY A 62 1.34 14.27 -3.20
N TRP A 63 1.69 13.10 -2.65
CA TRP A 63 1.09 12.58 -1.42
C TRP A 63 2.08 11.74 -0.60
N GLN A 64 2.01 11.88 0.72
CA GLN A 64 2.78 11.10 1.69
C GLN A 64 1.91 10.86 2.92
N SER A 65 1.89 9.63 3.43
CA SER A 65 1.27 9.29 4.71
C SER A 65 2.18 8.38 5.53
N ASN A 66 2.02 8.46 6.84
CA ASN A 66 2.68 7.58 7.79
C ASN A 66 1.66 7.18 8.86
N GLU A 67 1.35 5.90 8.92
CA GLU A 67 0.28 5.35 9.76
C GLU A 67 0.80 4.15 10.56
N GLY A 68 0.29 3.96 11.78
CA GLY A 68 0.62 2.80 12.61
C GLY A 68 -0.56 1.85 12.64
N GLU A 69 -0.33 0.58 12.29
CA GLU A 69 -1.38 -0.43 12.22
C GLU A 69 -0.97 -1.71 12.95
N PRO A 70 -1.88 -2.34 13.72
CA PRO A 70 -1.62 -3.66 14.29
C PRO A 70 -1.32 -4.70 13.21
N ILE A 71 -0.35 -5.58 13.47
CA ILE A 71 0.08 -6.64 12.53
C ILE A 71 -1.07 -7.59 12.12
N GLU A 72 -2.05 -7.76 13.01
CA GLU A 72 -3.26 -8.54 12.75
C GLU A 72 -4.20 -7.86 11.74
N ASP A 73 -4.21 -6.53 11.71
CA ASP A 73 -5.08 -5.72 10.85
C ASP A 73 -4.43 -5.33 9.51
N ILE A 74 -3.16 -5.66 9.29
CA ILE A 74 -2.43 -5.36 8.04
C ILE A 74 -3.16 -5.85 6.79
N GLU A 75 -3.76 -7.05 6.80
CA GLU A 75 -4.53 -7.53 5.64
C GLU A 75 -5.68 -6.56 5.32
N LYS A 76 -6.42 -6.15 6.35
CA LYS A 76 -7.56 -5.24 6.19
C LYS A 76 -7.08 -3.88 5.72
N PHE A 77 -5.99 -3.37 6.29
CA PHE A 77 -5.38 -2.12 5.90
C PHE A 77 -5.01 -2.11 4.42
N ILE A 78 -4.19 -3.09 4.00
CA ILE A 78 -3.73 -3.25 2.62
C ILE A 78 -4.91 -3.31 1.65
N TRP A 79 -5.96 -4.07 2.00
CA TRP A 79 -7.14 -4.20 1.17
C TRP A 79 -7.99 -2.92 1.12
N LYS A 80 -8.13 -2.22 2.25
CA LYS A 80 -8.84 -0.95 2.36
C LYS A 80 -8.15 0.13 1.54
N GLU A 81 -6.82 0.25 1.64
CA GLU A 81 -6.04 1.22 0.87
C GLU A 81 -6.15 0.96 -0.62
N ARG A 82 -6.03 -0.31 -1.07
CA ARG A 82 -6.32 -0.66 -2.47
C ARG A 82 -7.72 -0.16 -2.86
N LYS A 83 -8.76 -0.50 -2.10
CA LYS A 83 -10.14 -0.10 -2.44
C LYS A 83 -10.29 1.42 -2.54
N ARG A 84 -9.79 2.16 -1.55
CA ARG A 84 -9.80 3.62 -1.52
C ARG A 84 -9.10 4.20 -2.75
N ILE A 85 -7.92 3.70 -3.07
CA ILE A 85 -7.20 4.08 -4.29
C ILE A 85 -8.07 3.86 -5.51
N ASN A 86 -8.65 2.67 -5.67
CA ASN A 86 -9.54 2.39 -6.80
C ASN A 86 -10.79 3.29 -6.84
N GLU A 87 -11.38 3.63 -5.69
CA GLU A 87 -12.53 4.51 -5.59
C GLU A 87 -12.18 5.96 -5.97
N GLU A 88 -11.06 6.48 -5.45
CA GLU A 88 -10.52 7.79 -5.81
C GLU A 88 -10.17 7.88 -7.30
N LEU A 89 -9.63 6.79 -7.88
CA LEU A 89 -9.31 6.67 -9.30
C LEU A 89 -10.54 6.53 -10.20
N CYS A 90 -11.67 6.05 -9.69
CA CYS A 90 -12.91 5.92 -10.45
C CYS A 90 -13.85 7.12 -10.24
N ASN A 91 -13.53 8.05 -9.34
CA ASN A 91 -14.36 9.20 -9.01
C ASN A 91 -13.94 10.44 -9.79
N PRO A 92 -14.74 10.93 -10.76
CA PRO A 92 -14.39 12.09 -11.60
C PRO A 92 -14.14 13.39 -10.82
N LYS A 93 -14.68 13.48 -9.60
CA LYS A 93 -14.54 14.65 -8.72
C LYS A 93 -13.32 14.54 -7.79
N SER A 94 -12.65 13.39 -7.75
CA SER A 94 -11.44 13.23 -6.96
C SER A 94 -10.32 14.08 -7.55
N LYS A 95 -9.53 14.71 -6.67
CA LYS A 95 -8.27 15.36 -7.04
C LYS A 95 -7.29 14.38 -7.70
N TRP A 96 -7.43 13.08 -7.45
CA TRP A 96 -6.61 12.02 -8.02
C TRP A 96 -7.02 11.75 -9.47
N TYR A 97 -8.34 11.57 -9.71
CA TYR A 97 -8.90 11.43 -11.05
C TYR A 97 -8.55 12.61 -11.96
N MET A 98 -8.71 13.84 -11.47
CA MET A 98 -8.42 15.03 -12.29
C MET A 98 -6.94 15.13 -12.67
N LYS A 99 -6.01 14.77 -11.76
CA LYS A 99 -4.56 14.73 -12.07
C LYS A 99 -4.22 13.70 -13.15
N ILE A 100 -4.90 12.55 -13.17
CA ILE A 100 -4.74 11.51 -14.20
C ILE A 100 -5.31 11.95 -15.54
N SER A 101 -6.47 12.58 -15.52
CA SER A 101 -7.19 12.98 -16.73
C SER A 101 -6.57 14.20 -17.44
N SER A 102 -5.60 14.86 -16.79
CA SER A 102 -4.91 16.05 -17.29
C SER A 102 -3.52 15.75 -17.89
N SER A 103 -3.13 14.46 -17.96
CA SER A 103 -1.85 14.00 -18.55
C SER A 103 -2.03 13.48 -19.97
#